data_AF-K3XMB0-F1
#
_entry.id   AF-K3XMB0-F1
#
_cell.length_a   1.000
_cell.length_b   1.000
_cell.length_c   1.000
_cell.angle_alpha   90.00
_cell.angle_beta   90.00
_cell.angle_gamma   90.00
#
_symmetry.space_group_name_H-M   'P 1'
#
loop_
_entity.id
_entity.type
_entity.pdbx_description
1 polymer ?
#
loop_
_entity_poly.entity_id
_entity_poly.type
_entity_poly.pdbx_seq_one_letter_code
_entity_poly.pdbx_strand_id
1 'polypeptide(L)'
;MATRRWWRRRDGGDDEAEDLVPMDTQEQEELVRLLEQKQAQQSRRWRRVFAGFVLAYAAFLVYSSFHHAWSPWELRYHAYFMEDLPAPMVIIADWISALACLFAVKGLLQNSGPSKKWMWYSCYIGILVAIFWTYYILRLPRIRWDVAWLPLGPLIAGALSLYVDHVLLESMQDISTLRSYMYNFKAL
;
A
#
# COMPACT_ATOMS: atom_id res chain seq x y z
N MET A 1 34.93 11.63 11.64
CA MET A 1 33.94 11.26 10.62
C MET A 1 34.67 11.02 9.31
N ALA A 2 34.87 9.77 8.90
CA ALA A 2 35.55 9.44 7.65
C ALA A 2 34.79 8.31 6.95
N THR A 3 34.14 8.68 5.86
CA THR A 3 33.47 7.80 4.89
C THR A 3 34.53 7.05 4.07
N ARG A 4 34.58 5.72 4.15
CA ARG A 4 35.41 4.90 3.23
C ARG A 4 34.57 4.43 2.04
N ARG A 5 34.89 5.01 0.88
CA ARG A 5 34.46 4.59 -0.47
C ARG A 5 35.12 3.25 -0.81
N TRP A 6 34.32 2.23 -1.11
CA TRP A 6 34.77 0.85 -1.36
C TRP A 6 34.68 0.41 -2.83
N TRP A 7 35.02 1.28 -3.79
CA TRP A 7 35.05 0.84 -5.20
C TRP A 7 36.20 1.44 -5.99
N ARG A 8 37.31 0.69 -6.08
CA ARG A 8 38.10 0.49 -7.31
C ARG A 8 39.10 -0.66 -7.12
N ARG A 9 38.82 -1.83 -7.72
CA ARG A 9 39.82 -2.89 -7.98
C ARG A 9 40.68 -2.49 -9.17
N ARG A 10 41.98 -2.80 -9.13
CA ARG A 10 42.65 -3.80 -10.01
C ARG A 10 44.15 -3.52 -10.04
N ASP A 11 44.90 -4.42 -9.40
CA ASP A 11 46.27 -4.90 -9.68
C ASP A 11 46.51 -5.90 -8.53
N GLY A 12 46.34 -7.20 -8.68
CA GLY A 12 47.16 -8.08 -9.49
C GLY A 12 48.08 -8.88 -8.56
N GLY A 13 47.56 -9.97 -7.98
CA GLY A 13 48.33 -10.93 -7.17
C GLY A 13 47.71 -11.23 -5.80
N ASP A 14 47.20 -12.45 -5.63
CA ASP A 14 47.06 -13.18 -4.35
C ASP A 14 46.05 -12.73 -3.27
N ASP A 15 45.06 -11.88 -3.58
CA ASP A 15 44.02 -11.46 -2.61
C ASP A 15 42.65 -12.17 -2.76
N GLU A 16 42.55 -13.30 -3.47
CA GLU A 16 41.28 -14.05 -3.56
C GLU A 16 41.00 -14.93 -2.33
N ALA A 17 41.98 -15.10 -1.43
CA ALA A 17 41.82 -15.94 -0.24
C ALA A 17 41.15 -15.23 0.94
N GLU A 18 41.24 -13.89 1.05
CA GLU A 18 40.62 -13.13 2.15
C GLU A 18 39.15 -12.78 1.89
N ASP A 19 38.71 -12.70 0.63
CA ASP A 19 37.30 -12.50 0.26
C ASP A 19 36.42 -13.76 0.50
N LEU A 20 37.04 -14.90 0.85
CA LEU A 20 36.38 -16.20 1.10
C LEU A 20 36.30 -16.58 2.58
N VAL A 21 36.63 -15.66 3.51
CA VAL A 21 36.47 -15.93 4.94
C VAL A 21 34.97 -16.00 5.25
N PRO A 22 34.44 -17.16 5.69
CA PRO A 22 33.05 -17.26 6.10
C PRO A 22 32.82 -16.24 7.22
N MET A 23 31.80 -15.38 7.04
CA MET A 23 31.42 -14.39 8.04
C MET A 23 31.24 -15.05 9.40
N ASP A 24 31.74 -14.43 10.46
CA ASP A 24 31.69 -15.02 11.79
C ASP A 24 30.24 -15.29 12.22
N THR A 25 30.01 -16.41 12.89
CA THR A 25 28.66 -16.87 13.22
C THR A 25 27.92 -15.91 14.15
N GLN A 26 28.66 -15.13 14.95
CA GLN A 26 28.09 -14.09 15.80
C GLN A 26 27.71 -12.84 14.99
N GLU A 27 28.57 -12.42 14.06
CA GLU A 27 28.27 -11.32 13.13
C GLU A 27 27.06 -11.63 12.25
N GLN A 28 26.91 -12.89 11.80
CA GLN A 28 25.76 -13.33 11.02
C GLN A 28 24.44 -13.27 11.81
N GLU A 29 24.45 -13.67 13.09
CA GLU A 29 23.27 -13.57 13.97
C GLU A 29 22.87 -12.12 14.25
N GLU A 30 23.86 -11.26 14.52
CA GLU A 30 23.64 -9.84 14.72
C GLU A 30 23.06 -9.18 13.47
N LEU A 31 23.56 -9.55 12.29
CA LEU A 31 23.09 -9.05 11.00
C LEU A 31 21.64 -9.49 10.73
N VAL A 32 21.30 -10.77 10.97
CA VAL A 32 19.92 -11.26 10.85
C VAL A 32 18.98 -10.52 11.81
N ARG A 33 19.39 -10.32 13.06
CA ARG A 33 18.60 -9.58 14.05
C ARG A 33 18.42 -8.11 13.67
N LEU A 34 19.45 -7.49 13.10
CA LEU A 34 19.39 -6.13 12.55
C LEU A 34 18.43 -6.03 11.36
N LEU A 35 18.45 -7.02 10.47
CA LEU A 35 17.53 -7.10 9.33
C LEU A 35 16.08 -7.23 9.81
N GLU A 36 15.80 -8.11 10.78
CA GLU A 36 14.47 -8.24 11.41
C GLU A 36 13.97 -6.91 11.97
N GLN A 37 14.80 -6.22 12.75
CA GLN A 37 14.43 -4.95 13.36
C GLN A 37 14.21 -3.86 12.31
N LYS A 38 15.12 -3.73 11.34
CA LYS A 38 14.99 -2.74 10.26
C LYS A 38 13.77 -2.98 9.41
N GLN A 39 13.49 -4.23 9.04
CA GLN A 39 12.34 -4.60 8.25
C GLN A 39 11.03 -4.34 9.01
N ALA A 40 10.93 -4.71 10.28
CA ALA A 40 9.76 -4.41 11.10
C ALA A 40 9.53 -2.89 11.27
N GLN A 41 10.60 -2.10 11.30
CA GLN A 41 10.51 -0.64 11.36
C GLN A 41 10.11 -0.02 10.01
N GLN A 42 10.73 -0.46 8.91
CA GLN A 42 10.40 -0.02 7.55
C GLN A 42 8.96 -0.37 7.21
N SER A 43 8.54 -1.60 7.51
CA SER A 43 7.16 -2.08 7.38
C SER A 43 6.16 -1.14 8.04
N ARG A 44 6.36 -0.85 9.33
CA ARG A 44 5.48 0.06 10.09
C ARG A 44 5.50 1.48 9.51
N ARG A 45 6.65 1.96 9.04
CA ARG A 45 6.77 3.29 8.44
C ARG A 45 6.00 3.38 7.13
N TRP A 46 6.16 2.41 6.23
CA TRP A 46 5.45 2.36 4.95
C TRP A 46 3.95 2.22 5.14
N ARG A 47 3.49 1.33 6.04
CA ARG A 47 2.06 1.20 6.38
C ARG A 47 1.45 2.55 6.81
N ARG A 48 2.15 3.35 7.62
CA ARG A 48 1.68 4.67 8.06
C ARG A 48 1.65 5.69 6.93
N VAL A 49 2.67 5.72 6.08
CA VAL A 49 2.73 6.63 4.93
C VAL A 49 1.57 6.36 3.97
N PHE A 50 1.35 5.09 3.61
CA PHE A 50 0.22 4.71 2.75
C PHE A 50 -1.13 4.97 3.40
N ALA A 51 -1.28 4.67 4.70
CA ALA A 51 -2.49 5.01 5.44
C ALA A 51 -2.77 6.52 5.43
N GLY A 52 -1.73 7.36 5.53
CA GLY A 52 -1.85 8.82 5.42
C GLY A 52 -2.39 9.27 4.06
N PHE A 53 -1.86 8.73 2.97
CA PHE A 53 -2.34 9.04 1.61
C PHE A 53 -3.81 8.62 1.40
N VAL A 54 -4.18 7.41 1.83
CA VAL A 54 -5.56 6.90 1.72
C VAL A 54 -6.52 7.72 2.60
N LEU A 55 -6.08 8.13 3.79
CA LEU A 55 -6.88 8.98 4.68
C LEU A 55 -7.08 10.38 4.11
N ALA A 56 -6.05 10.97 3.49
CA ALA A 56 -6.18 12.25 2.80
C ALA A 56 -7.18 12.16 1.64
N TYR A 57 -7.15 11.07 0.86
CA TYR A 57 -8.14 10.81 -0.18
C TYR A 57 -9.57 10.66 0.38
N ALA A 58 -9.75 9.92 1.49
CA ALA A 58 -11.04 9.80 2.14
C ALA A 58 -11.57 11.16 2.64
N ALA A 59 -10.71 11.99 3.21
CA ALA A 59 -11.08 13.35 3.64
C ALA A 59 -11.51 14.23 2.44
N PHE A 60 -10.80 14.10 1.31
CA PHE A 60 -11.18 14.79 0.08
C PHE A 60 -12.55 14.36 -0.44
N LEU A 61 -12.86 13.05 -0.44
CA LEU A 61 -14.18 12.54 -0.81
C LEU A 61 -15.29 13.07 0.11
N VAL A 62 -15.06 13.06 1.42
CA VAL A 62 -16.02 13.59 2.40
C VAL A 62 -16.26 15.09 2.16
N TYR A 63 -15.20 15.87 1.95
CA TYR A 63 -15.32 17.29 1.61
C TYR A 63 -16.10 17.50 0.31
N SER A 64 -15.80 16.71 -0.73
CA SER A 64 -16.53 16.74 -1.99
C SER A 64 -18.02 16.46 -1.80
N SER A 65 -18.38 15.43 -1.02
CA SER A 65 -19.78 15.10 -0.69
C SER A 65 -20.50 16.25 -0.01
N PHE A 66 -19.86 16.89 0.98
CA PHE A 66 -20.44 18.03 1.69
C PHE A 66 -20.61 19.23 0.76
N HIS A 67 -19.60 19.52 -0.06
CA HIS A 67 -19.68 20.61 -1.03
C HIS A 67 -20.79 20.35 -2.06
N HIS A 68 -20.91 19.11 -2.55
CA HIS A 68 -21.95 18.73 -3.50
C HIS A 68 -23.36 18.78 -2.88
N ALA A 69 -23.50 18.53 -1.57
CA ALA A 69 -24.76 18.67 -0.86
C ALA A 69 -25.20 20.14 -0.72
N TRP A 70 -24.26 21.07 -0.54
CA TRP A 70 -24.57 22.49 -0.36
C TRP A 70 -24.72 23.24 -1.69
N SER A 71 -23.86 22.91 -2.66
CA SER A 71 -23.88 23.45 -4.01
C SER A 71 -23.89 22.32 -5.04
N PRO A 72 -25.07 21.79 -5.39
CA PRO A 72 -25.21 20.68 -6.33
C PRO A 72 -24.60 21.04 -7.68
N TRP A 73 -23.81 20.13 -8.24
CA TRP A 73 -23.24 20.20 -9.59
C TRP A 73 -22.22 21.33 -9.85
N GLU A 74 -21.79 22.08 -8.84
CA GLU A 74 -20.69 23.06 -9.01
C GLU A 74 -19.35 22.37 -9.28
N LEU A 75 -19.15 21.17 -8.72
CA LEU A 75 -17.95 20.38 -9.00
C LEU A 75 -18.04 19.78 -10.40
N ARG A 76 -17.09 20.16 -11.25
CA ARG A 76 -17.01 19.77 -12.67
C ARG A 76 -17.12 18.26 -12.89
N TYR A 77 -16.50 17.46 -12.04
CA TYR A 77 -16.47 16.00 -12.21
C TYR A 77 -17.78 15.32 -11.79
N HIS A 78 -18.53 15.89 -10.85
CA HIS A 78 -19.90 15.48 -10.53
C HIS A 78 -20.90 15.95 -11.59
N ALA A 79 -20.73 17.17 -12.10
CA ALA A 79 -21.61 17.80 -13.09
C ALA A 79 -21.85 16.94 -14.34
N TYR A 80 -20.87 16.12 -14.73
CA TYR A 80 -21.00 15.22 -15.88
C TYR A 80 -22.09 14.17 -15.74
N PHE A 81 -22.51 13.86 -14.51
CA PHE A 81 -23.53 12.86 -14.24
C PHE A 81 -24.91 13.45 -13.99
N MET A 82 -25.08 14.77 -14.12
CA MET A 82 -26.34 15.47 -13.79
C MET A 82 -27.56 14.93 -14.55
N GLU A 83 -27.37 14.46 -15.78
CA GLU A 83 -28.46 13.94 -16.61
C GLU A 83 -28.85 12.49 -16.27
N ASP A 84 -27.89 11.68 -15.80
CA ASP A 84 -28.06 10.23 -15.58
C ASP A 84 -28.22 9.84 -14.10
N LEU A 85 -27.74 10.66 -13.16
CA LEU A 85 -27.72 10.37 -11.73
C LEU A 85 -28.37 11.49 -10.92
N PRO A 86 -29.24 11.18 -9.95
CA PRO A 86 -29.67 12.16 -8.97
C PRO A 86 -28.53 12.45 -7.98
N ALA A 87 -28.36 13.72 -7.61
CA ALA A 87 -27.34 14.20 -6.65
C ALA A 87 -27.17 13.35 -5.38
N PRO A 88 -28.23 12.88 -4.68
CA PRO A 88 -28.06 12.03 -3.49
C PRO A 88 -27.35 10.70 -3.79
N MET A 89 -27.52 10.13 -4.98
CA MET A 89 -26.89 8.86 -5.34
C MET A 89 -25.37 9.01 -5.44
N VAL A 90 -24.91 10.15 -5.94
CA VAL A 90 -23.49 10.48 -6.01
C VAL A 90 -22.91 10.69 -4.62
N ILE A 91 -23.61 11.43 -3.76
CA ILE A 91 -23.20 11.64 -2.37
C ILE A 91 -23.06 10.29 -1.66
N ILE A 92 -24.04 9.39 -1.81
CA ILE A 92 -24.00 8.04 -1.22
C ILE A 92 -22.78 7.26 -1.74
N ALA A 93 -22.50 7.30 -3.05
CA ALA A 93 -21.34 6.62 -3.64
C ALA A 93 -20.02 7.15 -3.05
N ASP A 94 -19.88 8.47 -2.88
CA ASP A 94 -18.70 9.10 -2.28
C ASP A 94 -18.55 8.72 -0.79
N TRP A 95 -19.65 8.60 -0.04
CA TRP A 95 -19.63 8.11 1.34
C TRP A 95 -19.21 6.63 1.43
N ILE A 96 -19.73 5.77 0.55
CA ILE A 96 -19.32 4.35 0.49
C ILE A 96 -17.84 4.23 0.13
N SER A 97 -17.38 5.05 -0.82
CA SER A 97 -15.99 5.17 -1.23
C SER A 97 -15.07 5.59 -0.07
N ALA A 98 -15.49 6.60 0.70
CA ALA A 98 -14.78 7.04 1.90
C ALA A 98 -14.74 5.94 2.98
N LEU A 99 -15.85 5.24 3.22
CA LEU A 99 -15.90 4.11 4.15
C LEU A 99 -14.96 2.97 3.73
N ALA A 100 -14.91 2.63 2.44
CA ALA A 100 -13.97 1.64 1.91
C ALA A 100 -12.51 2.04 2.20
N CYS A 101 -12.19 3.33 2.02
CA CYS A 101 -10.86 3.87 2.32
C CYS A 101 -10.54 3.81 3.83
N LEU A 102 -11.50 4.12 4.70
CA LEU A 102 -11.33 4.01 6.16
C LEU A 102 -11.09 2.56 6.60
N PHE A 103 -11.74 1.59 5.96
CA PHE A 103 -11.46 0.17 6.22
C PHE A 103 -10.07 -0.25 5.77
N ALA A 104 -9.56 0.25 4.64
CA ALA A 104 -8.18 0.04 4.23
C ALA A 104 -7.19 0.63 5.25
N VAL A 105 -7.43 1.85 5.72
CA VAL A 105 -6.58 2.51 6.73
C VAL A 105 -6.58 1.73 8.05
N LYS A 106 -7.76 1.31 8.52
CA LYS A 106 -7.89 0.50 9.74
C LYS A 106 -7.14 -0.83 9.58
N GLY A 107 -7.28 -1.47 8.43
CA GLY A 107 -6.57 -2.69 8.03
C GLY A 107 -5.05 -2.54 8.07
N LEU A 108 -4.53 -1.46 7.47
CA LEU A 108 -3.10 -1.16 7.40
C LEU A 108 -2.49 -0.85 8.77
N LEU A 109 -3.21 -0.14 9.64
CA LEU A 109 -2.69 0.31 10.94
C LEU A 109 -2.79 -0.76 12.03
N GLN A 110 -3.81 -1.63 11.99
CA GLN A 110 -3.99 -2.68 12.97
C GLN A 110 -3.37 -3.99 12.48
N ASN A 111 -2.42 -4.56 13.22
CA ASN A 111 -1.76 -5.83 12.87
C ASN A 111 -2.44 -7.07 13.50
N SER A 112 -3.73 -6.97 13.83
CA SER A 112 -4.47 -8.05 14.51
C SER A 112 -5.14 -8.98 13.49
N GLY A 113 -5.33 -10.26 13.81
CA GLY A 113 -6.00 -11.22 12.93
C GLY A 113 -7.36 -10.76 12.36
N PRO A 114 -8.24 -10.10 13.15
CA PRO A 114 -9.47 -9.49 12.65
C PRO A 114 -9.24 -8.31 11.70
N SER A 115 -8.11 -7.59 11.82
CA SER A 115 -7.74 -6.46 10.96
C SER A 115 -7.64 -6.86 9.49
N LYS A 116 -7.09 -8.06 9.21
CA LYS A 116 -7.00 -8.59 7.84
C LYS A 116 -8.35 -8.67 7.14
N LYS A 117 -9.43 -8.97 7.87
CA LYS A 117 -10.79 -9.01 7.28
C LYS A 117 -11.25 -7.64 6.78
N TRP A 118 -10.86 -6.56 7.46
CA TRP A 118 -11.19 -5.19 7.03
C TRP A 118 -10.53 -4.80 5.72
N MET A 119 -9.33 -5.32 5.44
CA MET A 119 -8.63 -5.12 4.16
C MET A 119 -9.38 -5.80 3.01
N TRP A 120 -9.86 -7.02 3.23
CA TRP A 120 -10.71 -7.72 2.27
C TRP A 120 -12.05 -7.01 2.05
N TYR A 121 -12.72 -6.57 3.12
CA TYR A 121 -13.95 -5.78 3.00
C TYR A 121 -13.73 -4.48 2.22
N SER A 122 -12.62 -3.77 2.47
CA SER A 122 -12.24 -2.60 1.70
C SER A 122 -12.08 -2.92 0.21
N CYS A 123 -11.40 -4.03 -0.13
CA CYS A 123 -11.23 -4.47 -1.50
C CYS A 123 -12.57 -4.81 -2.19
N TYR A 124 -13.45 -5.57 -1.54
CA TYR A 124 -14.77 -5.91 -2.09
C TYR A 124 -15.65 -4.68 -2.31
N ILE A 125 -15.71 -3.77 -1.33
CA ILE A 125 -16.47 -2.53 -1.45
C ILE A 125 -15.85 -1.65 -2.54
N GLY A 126 -14.52 -1.56 -2.60
CA GLY A 126 -13.80 -0.83 -3.65
C GLY A 126 -14.11 -1.35 -5.05
N ILE A 127 -14.21 -2.67 -5.25
CA ILE A 127 -14.61 -3.27 -6.52
C ILE A 127 -16.05 -2.90 -6.88
N LEU A 128 -16.99 -2.97 -5.92
CA LEU A 128 -18.39 -2.59 -6.17
C LEU A 128 -18.51 -1.11 -6.57
N VAL A 129 -17.81 -0.21 -5.87
CA VAL A 129 -17.76 1.22 -6.18
C VAL A 129 -17.10 1.47 -7.54
N ALA A 130 -16.05 0.72 -7.87
CA ALA A 130 -15.40 0.81 -9.17
C ALA A 130 -16.31 0.37 -10.32
N ILE A 131 -17.05 -0.74 -10.15
CA ILE A 131 -18.04 -1.19 -11.14
C ILE A 131 -19.13 -0.13 -11.33
N PHE A 132 -19.66 0.42 -10.23
CA PHE A 132 -20.65 1.48 -10.27
C PHE A 132 -20.16 2.69 -11.08
N TRP A 133 -19.01 3.26 -10.75
CA TRP A 133 -18.48 4.43 -11.45
C TRP A 133 -18.09 4.14 -12.89
N THR A 134 -17.49 2.96 -13.15
CA THR A 134 -17.11 2.57 -14.51
C THR A 134 -18.33 2.42 -15.41
N TYR A 135 -19.42 1.86 -14.89
CA TYR A 135 -20.69 1.74 -15.62
C TYR A 135 -21.21 3.13 -16.07
N TYR A 136 -21.24 4.11 -15.18
CA TYR A 136 -21.69 5.46 -15.53
C TYR A 136 -20.70 6.20 -16.43
N ILE A 137 -19.38 6.02 -16.25
CA ILE A 137 -18.36 6.58 -17.15
C ILE A 137 -18.50 6.05 -18.58
N LEU A 138 -18.85 4.77 -18.76
CA LEU A 138 -19.07 4.17 -20.08
C LEU A 138 -20.39 4.64 -20.72
N ARG A 139 -21.35 5.08 -19.92
CA ARG A 139 -22.64 5.61 -20.40
C ARG A 139 -22.53 7.05 -20.91
N LEU A 140 -21.49 7.79 -20.49
CA LEU A 140 -21.25 9.14 -20.99
C LEU A 140 -20.98 9.16 -22.50
N PRO A 141 -21.51 10.15 -23.23
CA PRO A 141 -21.36 10.25 -24.69
C PRO A 141 -19.91 10.43 -25.15
N ARG A 142 -19.00 10.81 -24.23
CA ARG A 142 -17.56 10.92 -24.49
C ARG A 142 -16.80 10.42 -23.27
N ILE A 143 -15.86 9.50 -23.48
CA ILE A 143 -15.02 8.98 -22.40
C ILE A 143 -14.12 10.12 -21.90
N ARG A 144 -14.28 10.48 -20.62
CA ARG A 144 -13.51 11.52 -19.95
C ARG A 144 -12.57 10.92 -18.92
N TRP A 145 -11.28 10.97 -19.20
CA TRP A 145 -10.24 10.47 -18.29
C TRP A 145 -10.12 11.29 -17.00
N ASP A 146 -10.58 12.53 -16.98
CA ASP A 146 -10.61 13.40 -15.78
C ASP A 146 -11.41 12.81 -14.61
N VAL A 147 -12.27 11.83 -14.88
CA VAL A 147 -13.23 11.23 -13.94
C VAL A 147 -12.80 9.80 -13.56
N ALA A 148 -11.77 9.27 -14.24
CA ALA A 148 -11.30 7.89 -14.04
C ALA A 148 -10.71 7.63 -12.65
N TRP A 149 -10.38 8.67 -11.89
CA TRP A 149 -9.88 8.52 -10.52
C TRP A 149 -10.97 8.10 -9.52
N LEU A 150 -12.27 8.35 -9.80
CA LEU A 150 -13.40 7.94 -8.95
C LEU A 150 -13.49 6.41 -8.77
N PRO A 151 -13.48 5.59 -9.85
CA PRO A 151 -13.43 4.13 -9.70
C PRO A 151 -12.07 3.64 -9.21
N LEU A 152 -10.98 4.32 -9.63
CA LEU A 152 -9.62 3.86 -9.33
C LEU A 152 -9.22 4.10 -7.88
N GLY A 153 -9.64 5.19 -7.23
CA GLY A 153 -9.20 5.54 -5.88
C GLY A 153 -9.45 4.44 -4.83
N PRO A 154 -10.72 4.00 -4.63
CA PRO A 154 -11.05 2.95 -3.66
C PRO A 154 -10.48 1.60 -4.03
N LEU A 155 -10.42 1.30 -5.33
CA LEU A 155 -9.85 0.06 -5.85
C LEU A 155 -8.34 -0.01 -5.57
N ILE A 156 -7.61 1.06 -5.85
CA ILE A 156 -6.19 1.19 -5.54
C ILE A 156 -5.97 1.14 -4.03
N ALA A 157 -6.81 1.80 -3.22
CA ALA A 157 -6.69 1.76 -1.77
C ALA A 157 -6.82 0.32 -1.23
N GLY A 158 -7.82 -0.43 -1.69
CA GLY A 158 -8.01 -1.84 -1.32
C GLY A 158 -6.86 -2.73 -1.80
N ALA A 159 -6.49 -2.64 -3.09
CA ALA A 159 -5.42 -3.43 -3.69
C ALA A 159 -4.05 -3.14 -3.06
N LEU A 160 -3.71 -1.86 -2.86
CA LEU A 160 -2.47 -1.44 -2.22
C LEU A 160 -2.41 -1.94 -0.78
N SER A 161 -3.53 -1.93 -0.05
CA SER A 161 -3.56 -2.47 1.31
C SER A 161 -3.18 -3.95 1.35
N LEU A 162 -3.79 -4.77 0.49
CA LEU A 162 -3.49 -6.20 0.37
C LEU A 162 -2.06 -6.46 -0.11
N TYR A 163 -1.59 -5.67 -1.08
CA TYR A 163 -0.22 -5.76 -1.59
C TYR A 163 0.81 -5.48 -0.50
N VAL A 164 0.63 -4.40 0.27
CA VAL A 164 1.51 -4.07 1.40
C VAL A 164 1.49 -5.17 2.45
N ASP A 165 0.34 -5.80 2.74
CA ASP A 165 0.31 -6.93 3.68
C ASP A 165 1.06 -8.15 3.13
N HIS A 166 0.89 -8.46 1.84
CA HIS A 166 1.56 -9.59 1.20
C HIS A 166 3.08 -9.44 1.17
N VAL A 167 3.59 -8.29 0.68
CA VAL A 167 5.03 -7.99 0.64
C VAL A 167 5.65 -8.09 2.03
N LEU A 168 4.90 -7.71 3.07
CA LEU A 168 5.40 -7.79 4.44
C LEU A 168 5.41 -9.20 5.01
N LEU A 169 4.47 -10.05 4.61
CA LEU A 169 4.48 -11.46 4.97
C LEU A 169 5.63 -12.19 4.28
N GLU A 170 5.81 -11.97 2.98
CA GLU A 170 6.90 -12.56 2.18
C GLU A 170 8.26 -12.17 2.77
N SER A 171 8.44 -10.88 3.05
CA SER A 171 9.67 -10.37 3.65
C SER A 171 9.93 -11.01 5.03
N MET A 172 8.90 -11.29 5.84
CA MET A 172 9.10 -12.02 7.12
C MET A 172 9.48 -13.49 6.90
N GLN A 173 8.92 -14.14 5.88
CA GLN A 173 9.26 -15.51 5.52
C GLN A 173 10.71 -15.61 5.06
N ASP A 174 11.20 -14.68 4.24
CA ASP A 174 12.58 -14.65 3.77
C ASP A 174 13.58 -14.59 4.92
N ILE A 175 13.33 -13.74 5.93
CA ILE A 175 14.18 -13.70 7.13
C ILE A 175 14.11 -15.03 7.89
N SER A 176 12.91 -15.59 8.07
CA SER A 176 12.78 -16.88 8.78
C SER A 176 13.54 -18.00 8.08
N THR A 177 13.55 -18.00 6.75
CA THR A 177 14.32 -18.92 5.90
C THR A 177 15.82 -18.68 6.06
N LEU A 178 16.28 -17.43 6.03
CA LEU A 178 17.69 -17.05 6.31
C LEU A 178 18.14 -17.55 7.69
N ARG A 179 17.32 -17.39 8.72
CA ARG A 179 17.58 -17.92 10.06
C ARG A 179 17.66 -19.45 10.05
N SER A 180 16.80 -20.13 9.30
CA SER A 180 16.81 -21.60 9.17
C SER A 180 18.09 -22.12 8.52
N TYR A 181 18.59 -21.45 7.47
CA TYR A 181 19.85 -21.82 6.81
C TYR A 181 21.05 -21.65 7.74
N MET A 182 21.07 -20.58 8.55
CA MET A 182 22.10 -20.37 9.55
C MET A 182 22.11 -21.48 10.62
N TYR A 183 20.94 -21.93 11.09
CA TYR A 183 20.87 -23.05 12.05
C TYR A 183 21.28 -24.39 11.44
N ASN A 184 20.88 -24.67 10.20
CA ASN A 184 21.30 -25.89 9.51
C ASN A 184 22.81 -25.92 9.28
N PHE A 185 23.43 -24.78 8.98
CA PHE A 185 24.88 -24.68 8.87
C PHE A 185 25.60 -24.89 10.21
N LYS A 186 25.03 -24.40 11.32
CA LYS A 186 25.57 -24.67 12.67
C LYS A 186 25.43 -26.13 13.14
N ALA A 187 24.55 -26.91 12.51
CA ALA A 187 24.30 -28.30 12.86
C ALA A 187 25.15 -29.32 12.07
N LEU A 188 25.83 -28.86 11.01
CA LEU A 188 26.81 -29.59 10.21
C LEU A 188 28.21 -29.45 10.81
#